data_AF-A0A3B8WDY3-F1
#
_entry.id   AF-A0A3B8WDY3-F1
#
_cell.length_a   1.000
_cell.length_b   1.000
_cell.length_c   1.000
_cell.angle_alpha   90.00
_cell.angle_beta   90.00
_cell.angle_gamma   90.00
#
_symmetry.space_group_name_H-M   'P 1'
#
loop_
_entity.id
_entity.type
_entity.pdbx_description
1 polymer ?
#
loop_
_entity_poly.entity_id
_entity_poly.type
_entity_poly.pdbx_seq_one_letter_code
_entity_poly.pdbx_strand_id
1 'polypeptide(L)'
;TDRKAREGLYPTKKGEMTSFQMGGKPTLTFPRIQGADIVGRIVAVGAGVSEQRIGERGLLDFNIYADNRTDINLTPDYYGHGADGGYAEYV
;
A
#
# COMPACT_ATOMS: atom_id res chain seq x y z
N THR A 1 9.04 11.67 2.46
CA THR A 1 8.08 11.55 1.33
C THR A 1 8.82 11.02 0.12
N ASP A 2 8.22 10.07 -0.59
CA ASP A 2 8.74 9.54 -1.84
C ASP A 2 8.70 10.64 -2.91
N ARG A 3 9.89 11.00 -3.42
CA ARG A 3 10.07 12.07 -4.39
C ARG A 3 9.35 11.80 -5.72
N LYS A 4 9.33 10.55 -6.20
CA LYS A 4 8.75 10.21 -7.51
C LYS A 4 7.25 10.40 -7.52
N ALA A 5 6.58 10.03 -6.43
CA ALA A 5 5.15 10.24 -6.24
C ALA A 5 4.80 11.72 -6.07
N ARG A 6 5.58 12.49 -5.30
CA ARG A 6 5.37 13.94 -5.13
C ARG A 6 5.57 14.72 -6.43
N GLU A 7 6.57 14.35 -7.22
CA GLU A 7 6.95 15.07 -8.45
C GLU A 7 6.27 14.50 -9.71
N GLY A 8 5.45 13.45 -9.58
CA GLY A 8 4.74 12.85 -10.70
C GLY A 8 5.66 12.26 -11.77
N LEU A 9 6.85 11.79 -11.39
CA LEU A 9 7.90 11.35 -12.32
C LEU A 9 7.66 9.93 -12.90
N TYR A 10 6.43 9.45 -12.89
CA TYR A 10 6.05 8.22 -13.59
C TYR A 10 5.80 8.56 -15.06
N PRO A 11 6.41 7.84 -16.02
CA PRO A 11 6.36 8.19 -17.44
C PRO A 11 4.93 8.21 -18.01
N THR A 12 4.63 9.18 -18.88
CA THR A 12 3.25 9.50 -19.32
C THR A 12 2.94 9.37 -20.82
N LYS A 13 3.74 8.70 -21.69
CA LYS A 13 3.32 8.36 -23.08
C LYS A 13 3.93 7.04 -23.63
N LYS A 14 3.27 6.24 -24.49
CA LYS A 14 1.90 6.29 -25.08
C LYS A 14 1.27 4.87 -25.08
N GLY A 15 0.05 4.74 -24.55
CA GLY A 15 -0.64 3.45 -24.26
C GLY A 15 -1.36 3.43 -22.90
N GLU A 16 -1.21 4.52 -22.14
CA GLU A 16 -2.00 4.98 -20.98
C GLU A 16 -2.53 3.90 -20.03
N MET A 17 -1.67 3.51 -19.09
CA MET A 17 -2.10 3.54 -17.69
C MET A 17 -1.18 4.53 -16.99
N THR A 18 -1.72 5.66 -16.55
CA THR A 18 -1.10 6.36 -15.42
C THR A 18 -0.97 5.32 -14.31
N SER A 19 0.17 5.22 -13.64
CA SER A 19 0.41 4.27 -12.53
C SER A 19 -0.64 4.36 -11.40
N PHE A 20 -1.55 5.32 -11.52
CA PHE A 20 -2.63 5.67 -10.61
C PHE A 20 -4.00 5.12 -11.04
N GLN A 21 -4.19 4.64 -12.29
CA GLN A 21 -5.49 4.19 -12.83
C GLN A 21 -5.60 2.66 -13.00
N MET A 22 -4.91 1.87 -12.18
CA MET A 22 -4.92 0.41 -12.29
C MET A 22 -6.30 -0.25 -12.05
N GLY A 23 -7.24 0.47 -11.43
CA GLY A 23 -8.64 0.01 -11.22
C GLY A 23 -9.70 0.87 -11.94
N GLY A 24 -9.33 1.64 -12.97
CA GLY A 24 -10.24 2.58 -13.65
C GLY A 24 -10.56 3.85 -12.85
N LYS A 25 -9.99 4.01 -11.65
CA LYS A 25 -10.03 5.23 -10.84
C LYS A 25 -8.64 5.53 -10.26
N PRO A 26 -8.27 6.82 -10.09
CA PRO A 26 -7.07 7.22 -9.35
C PRO A 26 -7.09 6.66 -7.92
N THR A 27 -6.10 5.87 -7.52
CA THR A 27 -6.01 5.36 -6.14
C THR A 27 -5.14 6.22 -5.23
N LEU A 28 -4.21 7.00 -5.80
CA LEU A 28 -3.48 8.02 -5.07
C LEU A 28 -4.38 9.24 -4.83
N THR A 29 -4.72 9.49 -3.58
CA THR A 29 -5.48 10.65 -3.12
C THR A 29 -4.70 11.39 -2.04
N PHE A 30 -4.84 12.71 -1.95
CA PHE A 30 -4.13 13.54 -0.97
C PHE A 30 -5.07 14.00 0.16
N PRO A 31 -4.58 14.09 1.42
CA PRO A 31 -3.22 13.73 1.85
C PRO A 31 -2.98 12.20 1.87
N ARG A 32 -1.72 11.78 1.68
CA ARG A 32 -1.28 10.37 1.71
C ARG A 32 -0.03 10.24 2.58
N ILE A 33 -0.07 9.36 3.58
CA ILE A 33 1.12 8.88 4.27
C ILE A 33 1.79 7.83 3.38
N GLN A 34 3.09 7.98 3.14
CA GLN A 34 3.85 7.10 2.24
C GLN A 34 4.72 6.10 3.02
N GLY A 35 5.44 5.24 2.29
CA GLY A 35 6.41 4.27 2.85
C GLY A 35 5.87 2.85 2.82
N ALA A 36 6.43 2.01 1.95
CA ALA A 36 5.99 0.62 1.73
C ALA A 36 6.78 -0.41 2.54
N ASP A 37 8.04 -0.13 2.86
CA ASP A 37 8.90 -1.04 3.63
C ASP A 37 8.63 -0.87 5.13
N ILE A 38 7.61 -1.57 5.63
CA ILE A 38 7.06 -1.38 6.97
C ILE A 38 7.46 -2.54 7.88
N VAL A 39 8.20 -2.23 8.94
CA VAL A 39 8.50 -3.16 10.04
C VAL A 39 7.93 -2.60 11.33
N GLY A 40 7.25 -3.43 12.10
CA GLY A 40 6.60 -2.96 13.33
C GLY A 40 6.22 -4.08 14.29
N ARG A 41 5.42 -3.71 15.30
CA ARG A 41 4.78 -4.63 16.23
C ARG A 41 3.27 -4.40 16.23
N ILE A 42 2.51 -5.48 16.34
CA ILE A 42 1.05 -5.41 16.41
C ILE A 42 0.65 -4.86 17.78
N VAL A 43 -0.11 -3.76 17.80
CA VAL A 43 -0.59 -3.12 19.04
C VAL A 43 -2.10 -3.28 19.25
N ALA A 44 -2.84 -3.61 18.19
CA ALA A 44 -4.28 -3.83 18.19
C ALA A 44 -4.66 -4.81 17.08
N VAL A 45 -5.80 -5.48 17.22
CA VAL A 45 -6.33 -6.43 16.23
C VAL A 45 -7.81 -6.14 15.94
N GLY A 46 -8.25 -6.42 14.70
CA GLY A 46 -9.65 -6.30 14.31
C GLY A 46 -10.49 -7.53 14.67
N ALA A 47 -11.80 -7.46 14.46
CA ALA A 47 -12.71 -8.58 14.68
C ALA A 47 -12.29 -9.82 13.86
N GLY A 48 -12.31 -11.00 14.49
CA GLY A 48 -11.92 -12.27 13.86
C GLY A 48 -10.41 -12.54 13.82
N VAL A 49 -9.57 -11.62 14.31
CA VAL A 49 -8.13 -11.83 14.48
C VAL A 49 -7.83 -12.10 15.97
N SER A 50 -7.01 -13.11 16.25
CA SER A 50 -6.66 -13.46 17.64
C SER A 50 -5.85 -12.35 18.34
N GLU A 51 -6.24 -12.00 19.57
CA GLU A 51 -5.51 -11.06 20.43
C GLU A 51 -4.11 -11.55 20.81
N GLN A 52 -3.84 -12.85 20.70
CA GLN A 52 -2.51 -13.42 20.94
C GLN A 52 -1.45 -12.89 19.98
N ARG A 53 -1.87 -12.27 18.86
CA ARG A 53 -0.97 -11.65 17.89
C ARG A 53 -0.37 -10.32 18.36
N ILE A 54 -0.97 -9.68 19.37
CA ILE A 54 -0.45 -8.42 19.91
C ILE A 54 0.97 -8.65 20.45
N GLY A 55 1.89 -7.76 20.08
CA GLY A 55 3.31 -7.82 20.43
C GLY A 55 4.20 -8.54 19.40
N GLU A 56 3.62 -9.32 18.48
CA GLU A 56 4.36 -9.94 17.37
C GLU A 56 5.08 -8.87 16.54
N ARG A 57 6.33 -9.15 16.16
CA ARG A 57 7.12 -8.31 15.24
C ARG A 57 7.04 -8.87 13.83
N GLY A 58 6.77 -8.03 12.85
CA GLY A 58 6.64 -8.45 11.45
C GLY A 58 7.17 -7.42 10.46
N LEU A 59 7.41 -7.90 9.24
CA LEU A 59 7.52 -7.11 8.02
C LEU A 59 6.17 -7.22 7.30
N LEU A 60 5.57 -6.09 6.95
CA LEU A 60 4.29 -6.08 6.23
C LEU A 60 4.50 -6.51 4.78
N ASP A 61 3.62 -7.39 4.27
CA ASP A 61 3.43 -7.50 2.82
C ASP A 61 2.64 -6.26 2.36
N PHE A 62 3.34 -5.34 1.70
CA PHE A 62 2.80 -4.04 1.31
C PHE A 62 1.79 -4.13 0.16
N ASN A 63 1.65 -5.27 -0.51
CA ASN A 63 0.74 -5.44 -1.64
C ASN A 63 -0.73 -5.52 -1.18
N ILE A 64 -1.61 -4.84 -1.91
CA ILE A 64 -3.06 -4.90 -1.76
C ILE A 64 -3.62 -5.70 -2.92
N TYR A 65 -3.94 -6.95 -2.68
CA TYR A 65 -4.47 -7.87 -3.69
C TYR A 65 -5.98 -7.68 -3.88
N ALA A 66 -6.44 -7.68 -5.13
CA ALA A 66 -7.87 -7.57 -5.46
C ALA A 66 -8.65 -8.86 -5.15
N ASP A 67 -7.97 -10.01 -5.16
CA ASP A 67 -8.54 -11.32 -4.90
C ASP A 67 -7.48 -12.31 -4.37
N ASN A 68 -7.88 -13.56 -4.10
CA ASN A 68 -7.03 -14.59 -3.50
C ASN A 68 -6.13 -15.34 -4.50
N ARG A 69 -6.08 -14.92 -5.78
CA ARG A 69 -5.24 -15.58 -6.77
C ARG A 69 -3.77 -15.28 -6.51
N THR A 70 -2.97 -16.33 -6.44
CA THR A 70 -1.52 -16.25 -6.18
C THR A 70 -0.69 -16.18 -7.47
N ASP A 71 -1.32 -16.32 -8.63
CA ASP A 71 -0.68 -16.41 -9.94
C ASP A 71 -0.80 -15.12 -10.79
N ILE A 72 -1.61 -14.15 -10.36
CA ILE A 72 -1.83 -12.88 -11.05
C ILE A 72 -1.33 -11.73 -10.18
N ASN A 73 -0.21 -11.15 -10.60
CA ASN A 73 0.45 -10.02 -9.93
C ASN A 73 0.30 -8.69 -10.70
N LEU A 74 -0.70 -8.60 -11.59
CA LEU A 74 -0.85 -7.48 -12.52
C LEU A 74 -1.74 -6.35 -12.00
N THR A 75 -2.29 -6.46 -10.80
CA THR A 75 -3.20 -5.46 -10.22
C THR A 75 -3.07 -5.22 -8.69
N PRO A 76 -1.92 -5.40 -8.01
CA PRO A 76 -1.85 -4.93 -6.63
C PRO A 76 -1.61 -3.41 -6.59
N ASP A 77 -2.46 -2.72 -5.81
CA ASP A 77 -2.06 -1.44 -5.23
C ASP A 77 -1.18 -1.72 -3.99
N TYR A 78 -0.76 -0.71 -3.25
CA TYR A 78 0.07 -0.91 -2.07
C TYR A 78 -0.09 0.15 -0.97
N TYR A 79 0.30 -0.25 0.24
CA TYR A 79 0.45 0.64 1.40
C TYR A 79 1.52 1.70 1.14
N GLY A 80 1.13 2.97 1.19
CA GLY A 80 1.94 4.12 0.80
C GLY A 80 1.51 4.77 -0.53
N HIS A 81 0.54 4.17 -1.23
CA HIS A 81 -0.05 4.70 -2.46
C HIS A 81 -1.58 4.61 -2.45
N GLY A 82 -2.15 3.40 -2.53
CA GLY A 82 -3.59 3.16 -2.45
C GLY A 82 -4.15 3.22 -1.03
N ALA A 83 -3.31 2.94 -0.04
CA ALA A 83 -3.58 3.11 1.39
C ALA A 83 -2.43 3.89 2.06
N ASP A 84 -2.62 4.33 3.31
CA ASP A 84 -1.56 5.00 4.06
C ASP A 84 -0.41 4.03 4.37
N GLY A 85 0.82 4.53 4.29
CA GLY A 85 2.05 3.76 4.51
C GLY A 85 2.69 4.02 5.87
N GLY A 86 3.90 3.51 6.06
CA GLY A 86 4.58 3.48 7.36
C GLY A 86 5.44 4.70 7.72
N TYR A 87 5.36 5.83 7.02
CA TYR A 87 5.92 7.10 7.51
C TYR A 87 5.05 7.70 8.62
N ALA A 88 4.71 6.88 9.61
CA ALA A 88 3.84 7.16 10.74
C ALA A 88 4.19 6.24 11.92
N GLU A 89 3.69 6.57 13.11
CA GLU A 89 3.84 5.76 14.31
C GLU A 89 2.96 4.49 14.28
N TYR A 90 1.86 4.55 13.52
CA TYR A 90 0.89 3.48 13.31
C TYR A 90 0.46 3.44 11.84
N VAL A 91 0.12 2.25 11.36
CA VAL A 91 -0.37 1.95 10.01
C VAL A 91 -1.30 0.74 10.05
#